data_AF-A0AAX1DR83-F1
#
_entry.id   AF-A0AAX1DR83-F1
#
_cell.length_a   1.000
_cell.length_b   1.000
_cell.length_c   1.000
_cell.angle_alpha   90.00
_cell.angle_beta   90.00
_cell.angle_gamma   90.00
#
_symmetry.space_group_name_H-M   'P 1'
#
loop_
_entity.id
_entity.type
_entity.pdbx_description
1 polymer ?
#
loop_
_entity_poly.entity_id
_entity_poly.type
_entity_poly.pdbx_seq_one_letter_code
_entity_poly.pdbx_strand_id
1 'polypeptide(L)'
;MELKDPMFELLSSLEQIVLTRDDRAAELLIQRQQPAQPEPQRLREMTGMQVDEFAKVMGVSVSSVKSWEARRTRPSATAQKLMKLLHANPYLGRQLLE
;
A
#
# COMPACT_ATOMS: atom_id res chain seq x y z
N MET A 1 -25.72 33.13 34.23
CA MET A 1 -24.79 32.21 33.52
C MET A 1 -24.68 30.99 34.40
N GLU A 2 -25.24 29.86 33.98
CA GLU A 2 -25.10 28.60 34.72
C GLU A 2 -23.61 28.22 34.73
N LEU A 3 -23.00 28.26 35.91
CA LEU A 3 -21.66 27.73 36.12
C LEU A 3 -21.77 26.22 35.95
N LYS A 4 -21.49 25.72 34.74
CA LYS A 4 -21.25 24.29 34.55
C LYS A 4 -20.19 23.87 35.54
N ASP A 5 -20.53 22.87 36.35
CA ASP A 5 -19.65 22.35 37.39
C ASP A 5 -18.32 21.95 36.72
N PRO A 6 -17.18 22.56 37.11
CA PRO A 6 -15.90 22.26 36.50
C PRO A 6 -15.53 20.77 36.65
N MET A 7 -16.08 20.08 37.65
CA MET A 7 -15.90 18.65 37.82
C MET A 7 -16.65 17.84 36.77
N PHE A 8 -17.81 18.32 36.33
CA PHE A 8 -18.56 17.69 35.25
C PHE A 8 -17.81 17.78 33.92
N GLU A 9 -17.15 18.90 33.63
CA GLU A 9 -16.34 19.03 32.42
C GLU A 9 -15.11 18.12 32.44
N LEU A 10 -14.47 17.96 33.60
CA LEU A 10 -13.34 17.05 33.74
C LEU A 10 -13.76 15.58 33.59
N LEU A 11 -14.88 15.19 34.19
CA LEU A 11 -15.42 13.83 34.05
C LEU A 11 -15.86 13.54 32.61
N SER A 12 -16.52 14.49 31.94
CA SER A 12 -16.91 14.36 30.54
C SER A 12 -15.68 14.26 29.62
N SER A 13 -14.63 15.05 29.88
CA SER A 13 -13.37 14.96 29.15
C SER A 13 -12.69 13.61 29.33
N LEU A 14 -12.66 13.06 30.55
CA LEU A 14 -12.11 11.74 30.83
C LEU A 14 -12.91 10.62 30.15
N GLU A 15 -14.24 10.70 30.16
CA GLU A 15 -15.12 9.76 29.46
C GLU A 15 -14.84 9.75 27.95
N GLN A 16 -14.73 10.92 27.32
CA GLN A 16 -14.39 11.02 25.89
C GLN A 16 -13.00 10.42 25.59
N ILE A 17 -12.00 10.63 26.45
CA ILE A 17 -10.64 10.08 26.26
C ILE A 17 -10.63 8.56 26.35
N VAL A 18 -11.39 7.98 27.28
CA VAL A 18 -11.48 6.53 27.47
C VAL A 18 -12.22 5.88 26.32
N LEU A 19 -13.36 6.47 25.90
CA LEU A 19 -14.18 5.93 24.81
C LEU A 19 -13.48 6.01 23.46
N THR A 20 -12.70 7.06 23.16
CA THR A 20 -12.02 7.24 21.85
C THR A 20 -10.71 6.43 21.71
N ARG A 21 -10.27 5.76 22.79
CA ARG A 21 -8.96 5.09 22.82
C ARG A 21 -8.97 3.71 22.16
N ASP A 22 -10.11 3.03 22.15
CA ASP A 22 -10.24 1.66 21.64
C ASP A 22 -10.35 1.61 20.10
N ASP A 23 -11.07 2.56 19.51
CA ASP A 23 -11.38 2.64 18.09
C ASP A 23 -10.17 3.10 17.25
N ARG A 24 -9.36 4.03 17.75
CA ARG A 24 -8.15 4.49 17.04
C ARG A 24 -7.08 3.41 16.92
N ALA A 25 -6.95 2.53 17.91
CA ALA A 25 -6.00 1.42 17.85
C ALA A 25 -6.44 0.38 16.80
N ALA A 26 -7.75 0.12 16.69
CA ALA A 26 -8.33 -0.75 15.69
C ALA A 26 -8.21 -0.15 14.26
N GLU A 27 -8.46 1.14 14.08
CA GLU A 27 -8.25 1.83 12.79
C GLU A 27 -6.78 1.80 12.35
N LEU A 28 -5.84 2.00 13.28
CA LEU A 28 -4.41 1.91 13.00
C LEU A 28 -3.94 0.47 12.72
N LEU A 29 -4.64 -0.55 13.20
CA LEU A 29 -4.39 -1.95 12.86
C LEU A 29 -4.97 -2.29 11.48
N ILE A 30 -6.17 -1.82 11.16
CA ILE A 30 -6.81 -2.00 9.84
C ILE A 30 -6.00 -1.28 8.74
N GLN A 31 -5.48 -0.08 9.00
CA GLN A 31 -4.57 0.60 8.07
C GLN A 31 -3.23 -0.13 7.89
N ARG A 32 -2.75 -0.86 8.90
CA ARG A 32 -1.55 -1.70 8.81
C ARG A 32 -1.77 -3.02 8.04
N GLN A 33 -3.02 -3.40 7.76
CA GLN A 33 -3.35 -4.60 6.97
C GLN A 33 -3.52 -4.33 5.46
N GLN A 34 -3.38 -3.08 5.00
CA GLN A 34 -3.12 -2.87 3.56
C GLN A 34 -1.75 -3.46 3.24
N PRO A 35 -1.63 -4.49 2.39
CA PRO A 35 -0.33 -5.11 2.21
C PRO A 35 0.52 -4.17 1.36
N ALA A 36 1.39 -3.41 2.04
CA ALA A 36 2.39 -2.54 1.43
C ALA A 36 3.57 -3.36 0.86
N GLN A 37 3.25 -4.32 -0.02
CA GLN A 37 4.22 -4.88 -0.96
C GLN A 37 4.23 -3.96 -2.20
N PRO A 38 5.40 -3.69 -2.81
CA PRO A 38 5.53 -2.77 -3.93
C PRO A 38 4.55 -3.18 -5.01
N GLU A 39 3.51 -2.38 -5.26
CA GLU A 39 2.40 -2.82 -6.11
C GLU A 39 2.91 -2.92 -7.55
N PRO A 40 3.13 -4.14 -8.09
CA PRO A 40 3.46 -4.29 -9.51
C PRO A 40 2.39 -3.63 -10.37
N GLN A 41 1.15 -3.56 -9.85
CA GLN A 41 0.04 -2.85 -10.43
C GLN A 41 0.28 -1.33 -10.52
N ARG A 42 0.71 -0.67 -9.44
CA ARG A 42 1.08 0.76 -9.49
C ARG A 42 2.26 0.99 -10.41
N LEU A 43 3.26 0.11 -10.36
CA LEU A 43 4.43 0.25 -11.22
C LEU A 43 4.04 0.17 -12.69
N ARG A 44 3.16 -0.78 -13.04
CA ARG A 44 2.59 -0.95 -14.37
C ARG A 44 1.74 0.26 -14.79
N GLU A 45 0.92 0.79 -13.89
CA GLU A 45 0.13 2.00 -14.13
C GLU A 45 1.02 3.24 -14.34
N MET A 46 2.08 3.38 -13.54
CA MET A 46 3.06 4.46 -13.66
C MET A 46 3.85 4.40 -14.97
N THR A 47 4.20 3.20 -15.43
CA THR A 47 4.92 3.03 -16.70
C THR A 47 3.98 3.06 -17.91
N GLY A 48 2.67 2.98 -17.70
CA GLY A 48 1.66 2.94 -18.76
C GLY A 48 1.68 1.63 -19.57
N MET A 49 2.23 0.55 -18.99
CA MET A 49 2.40 -0.73 -19.67
C MET A 49 1.20 -1.65 -19.46
N GLN A 50 0.94 -2.50 -20.45
CA GLN A 50 0.00 -3.61 -20.27
C GLN A 50 0.65 -4.75 -19.48
N VAL A 51 -0.15 -5.69 -18.96
CA VAL A 51 0.33 -6.79 -18.11
C VAL A 51 1.30 -7.71 -18.85
N ASP A 52 1.07 -7.91 -20.16
CA ASP A 52 1.94 -8.69 -21.04
C ASP A 52 3.28 -7.99 -21.31
N GLU A 53 3.26 -6.68 -21.52
CA GLU A 53 4.47 -5.86 -21.68
C GLU A 53 5.30 -5.86 -20.39
N PHE A 54 4.64 -5.65 -19.25
CA PHE A 54 5.28 -5.72 -17.95
C PHE A 54 5.89 -7.10 -17.68
N ALA A 55 5.19 -8.18 -18.05
CA ALA A 55 5.71 -9.53 -17.93
C ALA A 55 6.97 -9.75 -18.78
N LYS A 56 7.01 -9.23 -20.01
CA LYS A 56 8.20 -9.27 -20.89
C LYS A 56 9.38 -8.53 -20.28
N VAL A 57 9.16 -7.28 -19.84
CA VAL A 57 10.19 -6.44 -19.19
C VAL A 57 10.77 -7.12 -17.94
N MET A 58 9.90 -7.76 -17.17
CA MET A 58 10.26 -8.45 -15.94
C MET A 58 10.84 -9.85 -16.18
N GLY A 59 10.79 -10.37 -17.42
CA GLY A 59 11.23 -11.72 -17.76
C GLY A 59 10.43 -12.83 -17.08
N VAL A 60 9.15 -12.59 -16.78
CA VAL A 60 8.26 -13.54 -16.10
C VAL A 60 7.01 -13.81 -16.92
N SER A 61 6.22 -14.81 -16.54
CA SER A 61 4.95 -15.06 -17.20
C SER A 61 3.88 -14.04 -16.80
N VAL A 62 2.91 -13.82 -17.69
CA VAL A 62 1.71 -13.01 -17.43
C VAL A 62 0.97 -13.53 -16.19
N SER A 63 0.95 -14.85 -15.96
CA SER A 63 0.36 -15.46 -14.77
C SER A 63 1.13 -15.14 -13.49
N SER A 64 2.45 -15.00 -13.54
CA SER A 64 3.25 -14.53 -12.40
C SER A 64 2.91 -13.08 -12.07
N VAL A 65 2.82 -12.19 -13.06
CA VAL A 65 2.44 -10.79 -12.84
C VAL A 65 1.03 -10.71 -12.22
N LYS A 66 0.05 -11.42 -12.80
CA LYS A 66 -1.31 -11.49 -12.24
C LYS A 66 -1.34 -12.06 -10.82
N SER A 67 -0.49 -13.04 -10.51
CA SER A 67 -0.40 -13.61 -9.17
C SER A 67 0.24 -12.65 -8.18
N TRP A 68 1.16 -11.80 -8.63
CA TRP A 68 1.74 -10.72 -7.82
C TRP A 68 0.73 -9.60 -7.58
N GLU A 69 -0.01 -9.16 -8.61
CA GLU A 69 -1.11 -8.18 -8.49
C GLU A 69 -2.23 -8.71 -7.58
N ALA A 70 -2.60 -9.98 -7.71
CA ALA A 70 -3.57 -10.66 -6.84
C ALA A 70 -3.00 -11.05 -5.46
N ARG A 71 -1.75 -10.67 -5.15
CA ARG A 71 -1.06 -10.92 -3.87
C ARG A 71 -0.97 -12.41 -3.47
N ARG A 72 -1.15 -13.32 -4.42
CA ARG A 72 -1.06 -14.78 -4.21
C ARG A 72 0.39 -15.25 -4.07
N THR A 73 1.31 -14.54 -4.69
CA THR A 73 2.73 -14.94 -4.74
C THR A 73 3.61 -13.72 -4.57
N ARG A 74 4.74 -13.87 -3.87
CA ARG A 74 5.72 -12.80 -3.72
C ARG A 74 6.72 -12.83 -4.88
N PRO A 75 7.06 -11.67 -5.47
CA PRO A 75 8.12 -11.59 -6.47
C PRO A 75 9.47 -11.98 -5.86
N SER A 76 10.31 -12.64 -6.66
CA SER A 76 11.67 -13.02 -6.26
C SER A 76 12.52 -11.79 -5.92
N ALA A 77 13.61 -11.98 -5.18
CA ALA A 77 14.53 -10.88 -4.84
C ALA A 77 15.06 -10.14 -6.07
N THR A 78 15.27 -10.86 -7.19
CA THR A 78 15.70 -10.28 -8.46
C THR A 78 14.59 -9.44 -9.10
N ALA A 79 13.36 -9.96 -9.15
CA ALA A 79 12.21 -9.21 -9.65
C ALA A 79 11.96 -7.95 -8.80
N GLN A 80 12.14 -8.02 -7.48
CA GLN A 80 12.02 -6.84 -6.63
C GLN A 80 13.07 -5.75 -6.94
N LYS A 81 14.31 -6.13 -7.25
CA LYS A 81 15.34 -5.17 -7.68
C LYS A 81 14.97 -4.54 -9.02
N LEU A 82 14.50 -5.34 -9.98
CA LEU A 82 14.03 -4.85 -11.28
C LEU A 82 12.86 -3.88 -11.15
N MET A 83 11.89 -4.18 -10.29
CA MET A 83 10.77 -3.28 -10.00
C MET A 83 11.24 -1.95 -9.40
N LYS A 84 12.23 -1.97 -8.49
CA LYS A 84 12.82 -0.74 -7.94
C LYS A 84 13.53 0.09 -9.01
N LEU A 85 14.21 -0.57 -9.95
CA LEU A 85 14.87 0.10 -11.06
C LEU A 85 13.86 0.74 -12.02
N LEU A 86 12.79 0.03 -12.37
CA LEU A 86 11.69 0.58 -13.18
C LEU A 86 11.01 1.77 -12.50
N HIS A 87 10.90 1.72 -11.16
CA HIS A 87 10.34 2.82 -10.39
C HIS A 87 11.25 4.06 -10.41
N ALA A 88 12.57 3.86 -10.33
CA ALA A 88 13.55 4.95 -10.41
C ALA A 88 13.69 5.52 -11.82
N ASN A 89 13.52 4.70 -12.86
CA ASN A 89 13.59 5.13 -14.24
C ASN A 89 12.51 4.42 -15.10
N PRO A 90 11.36 5.07 -15.32
CA PRO A 90 10.26 4.49 -16.10
C PRO A 90 10.58 4.36 -17.60
N TYR A 91 11.59 5.05 -18.12
CA TYR A 91 12.02 4.92 -19.52
C TYR A 91 12.72 3.58 -19.79
N LEU A 92 13.39 3.00 -18.78
CA LEU A 92 14.06 1.70 -18.92
C LEU A 92 13.09 0.59 -19.29
N GLY A 93 11.86 0.61 -18.77
CA GLY A 93 10.89 -0.43 -19.12
C GLY A 93 10.51 -0.39 -20.60
N ARG A 94 10.52 0.79 -21.24
CA ARG A 94 10.31 0.88 -22.70
C ARG A 94 11.51 0.41 -23.49
N GLN A 95 12.73 0.68 -23.02
CA GLN A 95 13.95 0.16 -23.64
C GLN A 95 14.07 -1.36 -23.54
N LEU A 96 13.48 -1.97 -22.50
CA LEU A 96 13.42 -3.42 -22.33
C LEU A 96 12.33 -4.09 -23.17
N LEU A 97 11.48 -3.30 -23.84
CA LEU A 97 10.45 -3.79 -24.78
C LEU A 97 10.95 -3.83 -26.24
N GLU A 98 12.04 -3.14 -26.57
CA GLU A 98 12.75 -3.23 -27.87
C GLU A 98 13.65 -4.47 -27.93
#